data_AF-A0A933PC64-F1
#
_entry.id   AF-A0A933PC64-F1
#
_cell.length_a   1.000
_cell.length_b   1.000
_cell.length_c   1.000
_cell.angle_alpha   90.00
_cell.angle_beta   90.00
_cell.angle_gamma   90.00
#
_symmetry.space_group_name_H-M   'P 1'
#
loop_
_entity.id
_entity.type
_entity.pdbx_description
1 polymer ?
#
loop_
_entity_poly.entity_id
_entity_poly.type
_entity_poly.pdbx_seq_one_letter_code
_entity_poly.pdbx_strand_id
1 'polypeptide(L)'
;MSARTGLEPFEVALLEAVERHEAAAGDRVPDDGGPADDDPAHDDPAHDRPGGGPAAATTQVLATVEAAAGVGPRYAYPMLVDLAVPWRRHLPLVEPLGNVGTQGDDPPADARYTEVRLSPAGRLALAAEQGAVGPVPFALVEGTLYRDGTVPSFAPGAVLEALRTGSADAGPPVLPTGGLVEGDVEGLLAGRPARIRLVCRVVRERRPGRDVLVVTEVPLGANPDEVVRMVADRHDAEVRGPRAVRYADYLPEGEREVPDLRPARHPFLADVRDETSSAVGRRIVVVLAEGADPVDALAWLRDVWPVSIDVDWRLPAPQAERLAGWDRGDGTGLDALAALL
;
A
#
# COMPACT_ATOMS: atom_id res chain seq x y z
N MET A 1 5.92 18.13 12.44
CA MET A 1 6.32 18.13 11.02
C MET A 1 7.45 19.11 10.76
N SER A 2 8.50 18.64 10.07
CA SER A 2 9.62 19.46 9.62
C SER A 2 9.19 20.47 8.55
N ALA A 3 9.78 21.66 8.56
CA ALA A 3 9.58 22.63 7.48
C ALA A 3 10.34 22.25 6.20
N ARG A 4 11.31 21.32 6.27
CA ARG A 4 12.18 20.95 5.15
C ARG A 4 11.64 19.77 4.35
N THR A 5 11.05 18.78 5.01
CA THR A 5 10.45 17.62 4.34
C THR A 5 8.96 17.44 4.64
N GLY A 6 8.49 18.01 5.75
CA GLY A 6 7.19 17.70 6.30
C GLY A 6 7.11 16.36 7.03
N LEU A 7 8.21 15.62 7.18
CA LEU A 7 8.25 14.41 8.00
C LEU A 7 7.99 14.74 9.48
N GLU A 8 7.39 13.79 10.21
CA GLU A 8 7.25 13.91 11.65
C GLU A 8 8.60 13.67 12.36
N PRO A 9 8.83 14.28 13.54
CA PRO A 9 10.08 14.10 14.29
C PRO A 9 10.45 12.64 14.52
N PHE A 10 9.44 11.77 14.71
CA PHE A 10 9.65 10.34 14.89
C PHE A 10 10.11 9.63 13.62
N GLU A 11 9.61 10.03 12.44
CA GLU A 11 10.07 9.47 11.16
C GLU A 11 11.53 9.86 10.92
N VAL A 12 11.89 11.11 11.19
CA VAL A 12 13.29 11.57 11.10
C VAL A 12 14.18 10.76 12.05
N ALA A 13 13.76 10.57 13.30
CA ALA A 13 14.51 9.78 14.28
C ALA A 13 14.71 8.32 13.86
N LEU A 14 13.72 7.70 13.19
CA LEU A 14 13.87 6.37 12.60
C LEU A 14 14.93 6.37 11.50
N LEU A 15 14.88 7.33 10.58
CA LEU A 15 15.85 7.42 9.48
C LEU A 15 17.28 7.66 10.00
N GLU A 16 17.46 8.56 10.97
CA GLU A 16 18.76 8.79 11.62
C GLU A 16 19.29 7.55 12.34
N ALA A 17 18.39 6.76 12.96
CA ALA A 17 18.77 5.50 13.58
C ALA A 17 19.20 4.46 12.55
N VAL A 18 18.52 4.37 11.41
CA VAL A 18 18.90 3.51 10.28
C VAL A 18 20.28 3.92 9.74
N GLU A 19 20.49 5.20 9.43
CA GLU A 19 21.77 5.74 8.92
C GLU A 19 22.96 5.38 9.83
N ARG A 20 22.77 5.57 11.15
CA ARG A 20 23.80 5.28 12.16
C ARG A 20 24.25 3.81 12.13
N HIS A 21 23.30 2.88 11.98
CA HIS A 21 23.60 1.44 12.04
C HIS A 21 24.04 0.86 10.70
N GLU A 22 23.68 1.48 9.57
CA GLU A 22 24.28 1.15 8.27
C GLU A 22 25.79 1.41 8.26
N ALA A 23 26.20 2.60 8.73
CA ALA A 23 27.62 2.97 8.79
C ALA A 23 28.41 1.96 9.64
N ALA A 24 27.85 1.56 10.79
CA ALA A 24 28.48 0.59 11.69
C ALA A 24 28.52 -0.85 11.12
N ALA A 25 27.56 -1.21 10.26
CA ALA A 25 27.54 -2.50 9.57
C ALA A 25 28.56 -2.55 8.44
N GLY A 26 28.79 -1.44 7.72
CA GLY A 26 29.80 -1.33 6.67
C GLY A 26 31.24 -1.47 7.15
N ASP A 27 31.51 -1.12 8.41
CA ASP A 27 32.84 -1.25 9.04
C ASP A 27 33.17 -2.69 9.50
N ARG A 28 32.22 -3.65 9.41
CA ARG A 28 32.48 -5.06 9.71
C ARG A 28 33.13 -5.74 8.50
N VAL A 29 34.41 -6.11 8.64
CA VAL A 29 35.11 -7.01 7.70
C VAL A 29 34.34 -8.34 7.61
N PRO A 30 34.11 -8.93 6.43
CA PRO A 30 33.47 -10.24 6.33
C PRO A 30 34.25 -11.26 7.14
N ASP A 31 33.56 -11.96 8.04
CA ASP A 31 34.13 -13.06 8.83
C ASP A 31 34.30 -14.28 7.91
N ASP A 32 35.52 -14.49 7.42
CA ASP A 32 35.91 -15.70 6.71
C ASP A 32 35.92 -16.88 7.70
N GLY A 33 34.82 -17.65 7.73
CA GLY A 33 34.85 -19.09 8.02
C GLY A 33 34.39 -19.55 9.41
N GLY A 34 33.12 -19.94 9.50
CA GLY A 34 32.60 -20.95 10.43
C GLY A 34 31.85 -22.04 9.63
N PRO A 35 31.82 -23.31 10.07
CA PRO A 35 31.63 -24.45 9.19
C PRO A 35 30.22 -24.53 8.60
N ALA A 36 30.14 -24.91 7.33
CA ALA A 36 28.92 -25.20 6.62
C ALA A 36 28.21 -26.40 7.28
N ASP A 37 27.03 -26.16 7.84
CA ASP A 37 26.04 -27.21 8.05
C ASP A 37 25.40 -27.49 6.68
N ASP A 38 25.81 -28.61 6.08
CA ASP A 38 25.20 -29.17 4.86
C ASP A 38 23.78 -29.66 5.19
N ASP A 39 22.76 -28.83 4.95
CA ASP A 39 21.37 -29.28 4.79
C ASP A 39 20.90 -29.06 3.33
N PRO A 40 20.88 -30.11 2.49
CA PRO A 40 20.65 -29.97 1.07
C PRO A 40 19.16 -30.13 0.74
N ALA A 41 18.32 -29.13 1.02
CA ALA A 41 16.96 -29.05 0.47
C ALA A 41 16.27 -27.67 0.66
N HIS A 42 16.82 -26.60 0.08
CA HIS A 42 16.02 -25.45 -0.40
C HIS A 42 16.91 -24.48 -1.18
N ASP A 43 17.24 -24.86 -2.42
CA ASP A 43 17.85 -23.96 -3.38
C ASP A 43 16.73 -23.13 -4.02
N ASP A 44 16.42 -21.97 -3.44
CA ASP A 44 15.57 -20.95 -4.07
C ASP A 44 16.48 -19.87 -4.69
N PRO A 45 16.71 -19.88 -6.01
CA PRO A 45 17.69 -19.00 -6.64
C PRO A 45 17.03 -17.66 -6.97
N ALA A 46 16.82 -16.79 -5.98
CA ALA A 46 16.24 -15.46 -6.24
C ALA A 46 16.63 -14.31 -5.28
N HIS A 47 17.63 -14.46 -4.42
CA HIS A 47 17.99 -13.39 -3.46
C HIS A 47 19.36 -12.74 -3.61
N ASP A 48 19.98 -12.86 -4.78
CA ASP A 48 21.16 -12.06 -5.10
C ASP A 48 20.80 -10.96 -6.11
N ARG A 49 20.38 -9.79 -5.60
CA ARG A 49 20.31 -8.56 -6.41
C ARG A 49 21.66 -7.83 -6.30
N PRO A 50 22.32 -7.49 -7.42
CA PRO A 50 23.59 -6.80 -7.37
C PRO A 50 23.39 -5.35 -6.88
N GLY A 51 24.20 -4.92 -5.90
CA GLY A 51 24.33 -3.49 -5.52
C GLY A 51 23.94 -3.12 -4.08
N GLY A 52 23.80 -4.08 -3.16
CA GLY A 52 23.38 -3.75 -1.80
C GLY A 52 24.51 -3.28 -0.89
N GLY A 53 24.52 -1.98 -0.54
CA GLY A 53 25.33 -1.47 0.58
C GLY A 53 24.89 -2.07 1.93
N PRO A 54 25.65 -1.78 3.01
CA PRO A 54 25.39 -2.33 4.34
C PRO A 54 23.95 -2.05 4.80
N ALA A 55 23.38 -2.99 5.55
CA ALA A 55 22.05 -2.87 6.15
C ALA A 55 22.15 -2.97 7.68
N ALA A 56 21.28 -2.25 8.36
CA ALA A 56 21.16 -2.25 9.81
C ALA A 56 20.21 -3.36 10.27
N ALA A 57 20.59 -4.11 11.31
CA ALA A 57 19.66 -5.01 11.97
C ALA A 57 18.49 -4.21 12.56
N THR A 58 17.26 -4.56 12.23
CA THR A 58 16.07 -3.79 12.62
C THR A 58 15.98 -3.65 14.15
N THR A 59 16.35 -4.68 14.90
CA THR A 59 16.37 -4.64 16.38
C THR A 59 17.29 -3.56 16.95
N GLN A 60 18.42 -3.25 16.29
CA GLN A 60 19.34 -2.20 16.73
C GLN A 60 18.77 -0.80 16.47
N VAL A 61 18.10 -0.63 15.32
CA VAL A 61 17.37 0.60 14.97
C VAL A 61 16.29 0.87 16.02
N LEU A 62 15.44 -0.13 16.31
CA LEU A 62 14.36 -0.01 17.27
C LEU A 62 14.85 0.28 18.69
N ALA A 63 15.91 -0.38 19.14
CA ALA A 63 16.51 -0.12 20.45
C ALA A 63 17.03 1.32 20.58
N THR A 64 17.57 1.87 19.48
CA THR A 64 18.07 3.24 19.43
C THR A 64 16.94 4.26 19.52
N VAL A 65 15.86 4.02 18.79
CA VAL A 65 14.65 4.86 18.85
C VAL A 65 13.97 4.77 20.20
N GLU A 66 13.92 3.59 20.82
CA GLU A 66 13.41 3.44 22.19
C GLU A 66 14.23 4.26 23.19
N ALA A 67 15.56 4.19 23.11
CA ALA A 67 16.45 4.95 23.98
C ALA A 67 16.33 6.47 23.77
N ALA A 68 16.14 6.93 22.53
CA ALA A 68 16.08 8.36 22.20
C ALA A 68 14.70 8.99 22.41
N ALA A 69 13.62 8.27 22.07
CA ALA A 69 12.25 8.79 22.01
C ALA A 69 11.28 8.11 22.99
N GLY A 70 11.69 7.06 23.70
CA GLY A 70 10.84 6.32 24.64
C GLY A 70 9.75 5.47 23.96
N VAL A 71 9.82 5.28 22.64
CA VAL A 71 8.85 4.50 21.87
C VAL A 71 9.35 3.07 21.74
N GLY A 72 8.69 2.14 22.42
CA GLY A 72 9.10 0.73 22.41
C GLY A 72 8.93 0.04 21.04
N PRO A 73 9.66 -1.07 20.80
CA PRO A 73 9.68 -1.80 19.53
C PRO A 73 8.30 -2.17 18.97
N ARG A 74 7.33 -2.47 19.85
CA ARG A 74 5.94 -2.84 19.45
C ARG A 74 5.22 -1.75 18.65
N TYR A 75 5.58 -0.48 18.83
CA TYR A 75 4.99 0.64 18.10
C TYR A 75 5.93 1.15 17.02
N ALA A 76 7.24 1.18 17.30
CA ALA A 76 8.21 1.67 16.33
C ALA A 76 8.36 0.75 15.11
N TYR A 77 8.20 -0.57 15.28
CA TYR A 77 8.38 -1.51 14.18
C TYR A 77 7.29 -1.39 13.09
N PRO A 78 5.98 -1.39 13.40
CA PRO A 78 4.96 -1.14 12.38
C PRO A 78 5.17 0.18 11.64
N MET A 79 5.55 1.24 12.37
CA MET A 79 5.82 2.54 11.76
C MET A 79 7.03 2.49 10.80
N LEU A 80 8.11 1.79 11.18
CA LEU A 80 9.26 1.56 10.30
C LEU A 80 8.86 0.79 9.04
N VAL A 81 8.00 -0.23 9.16
CA VAL A 81 7.44 -0.98 8.02
C VAL A 81 6.62 -0.06 7.12
N ASP A 82 5.78 0.83 7.68
CA ASP A 82 5.04 1.82 6.89
C ASP A 82 5.96 2.79 6.13
N LEU A 83 7.19 3.05 6.62
CA LEU A 83 8.20 3.82 5.88
C LEU A 83 8.83 3.05 4.72
N ALA A 84 8.72 1.73 4.72
CA ALA A 84 9.44 0.84 3.82
C ALA A 84 8.59 0.32 2.66
N VAL A 85 7.27 0.18 2.86
CA VAL A 85 6.42 -0.57 1.92
C VAL A 85 5.83 0.31 0.81
N PRO A 86 5.93 -0.10 -0.46
CA PRO A 86 5.47 0.70 -1.60
C PRO A 86 3.95 0.78 -1.74
N TRP A 87 3.19 -0.03 -1.01
CA TRP A 87 1.72 0.07 -0.96
C TRP A 87 1.22 1.07 0.09
N ARG A 88 2.10 1.69 0.88
CA ARG A 88 1.73 2.77 1.82
C ARG A 88 2.09 4.16 1.30
N ARG A 89 3.13 4.28 0.47
CA ARG A 89 3.73 5.55 0.05
C ARG A 89 4.38 5.46 -1.32
N HIS A 90 4.42 6.58 -2.05
CA HIS A 90 5.05 6.64 -3.38
C HIS A 90 6.57 6.58 -3.29
N LEU A 91 7.12 7.20 -2.26
CA LEU A 91 8.55 7.32 -1.99
C LEU A 91 8.87 6.60 -0.66
N PRO A 92 9.00 5.25 -0.65
CA PRO A 92 9.53 4.53 0.49
C PRO A 92 10.83 5.17 0.96
N LEU A 93 10.97 5.41 2.26
CA LEU A 93 12.16 6.04 2.85
C LEU A 93 13.15 5.00 3.37
N VAL A 94 12.70 3.76 3.51
CA VAL A 94 13.51 2.63 3.98
C VAL A 94 13.38 1.50 2.97
N GLU A 95 14.48 0.82 2.71
CA GLU A 95 14.54 -0.45 1.98
C GLU A 95 14.64 -1.59 2.99
N PRO A 96 13.64 -2.48 3.03
CA PRO A 96 13.67 -3.64 3.91
C PRO A 96 14.38 -4.82 3.27
N LEU A 97 15.11 -5.58 4.08
CA LEU A 97 15.66 -6.89 3.76
C LEU A 97 15.00 -7.93 4.68
N GLY A 98 14.50 -9.00 4.08
CA GLY A 98 13.64 -9.99 4.75
C GLY A 98 12.15 -9.73 4.50
N ASN A 99 11.29 -10.47 5.19
CA ASN A 99 9.84 -10.43 5.00
C ASN A 99 9.21 -9.30 5.84
N VAL A 100 8.72 -8.25 5.18
CA VAL A 100 7.96 -7.15 5.80
C VAL A 100 6.45 -7.24 5.55
N GLY A 101 5.97 -8.42 5.17
CA GLY A 101 4.57 -8.71 4.91
C GLY A 101 4.14 -8.37 3.50
N THR A 102 2.83 -8.47 3.27
CA THR A 102 2.19 -8.09 2.01
C THR A 102 1.12 -7.01 2.26
N GLN A 103 0.50 -6.51 1.19
CA GLN A 103 -0.72 -5.69 1.31
C GLN A 103 -1.91 -6.51 1.85
N GLY A 104 -1.83 -7.85 1.77
CA GLY A 104 -2.88 -8.77 2.17
C GLY A 104 -2.74 -9.23 3.62
N ASP A 105 -3.06 -10.50 3.84
CA ASP A 105 -3.14 -11.10 5.17
C ASP A 105 -1.78 -11.48 5.77
N ASP A 106 -0.68 -11.43 5.00
CA ASP A 106 0.64 -11.85 5.48
C ASP A 106 1.31 -10.73 6.29
N PRO A 107 1.49 -10.89 7.61
CA PRO A 107 2.12 -9.88 8.44
C PRO A 107 3.65 -9.83 8.21
N PRO A 108 4.32 -8.73 8.60
CA PRO A 108 5.78 -8.69 8.67
C PRO A 108 6.31 -9.77 9.62
N ALA A 109 7.47 -10.32 9.27
CA ALA A 109 8.23 -11.16 10.20
C ALA A 109 8.63 -10.35 11.44
N ASP A 110 8.99 -11.05 12.52
CA ASP A 110 9.55 -10.38 13.70
C ASP A 110 10.80 -9.56 13.33
N ALA A 111 10.96 -8.39 13.95
CA ALA A 111 12.07 -7.48 13.68
C ALA A 111 13.45 -8.16 13.75
N ARG A 112 13.61 -9.22 14.56
CA ARG A 112 14.87 -9.99 14.66
C ARG A 112 15.27 -10.73 13.36
N TYR A 113 14.35 -10.88 12.42
CA TYR A 113 14.55 -11.55 11.13
C TYR A 113 14.57 -10.57 9.96
N THR A 114 14.66 -9.27 10.25
CA THR A 114 14.66 -8.23 9.23
C THR A 114 15.86 -7.32 9.41
N GLU A 115 16.33 -6.80 8.30
CA GLU A 115 17.30 -5.71 8.26
C GLU A 115 16.72 -4.58 7.43
N VAL A 116 17.26 -3.38 7.61
CA VAL A 116 16.78 -2.17 6.94
C VAL A 116 17.95 -1.30 6.54
N ARG A 117 17.77 -0.56 5.45
CA ARG A 117 18.63 0.55 5.09
C ARG A 117 17.82 1.70 4.52
N LEU A 118 18.39 2.88 4.36
CA LEU A 118 17.77 4.02 3.73
C LEU A 118 17.59 3.71 2.24
N SER A 119 16.41 4.06 1.73
CA SER A 119 16.21 4.15 0.30
C SER A 119 16.91 5.41 -0.25
N PRO A 120 17.02 5.57 -1.58
CA PRO A 120 17.42 6.85 -2.18
C PRO A 120 16.57 8.03 -1.69
N ALA A 121 15.26 7.85 -1.53
CA ALA A 121 14.36 8.88 -1.02
C ALA A 121 14.60 9.14 0.49
N GLY A 122 14.90 8.11 1.28
CA GLY A 122 15.27 8.26 2.70
C GLY A 122 16.56 9.04 2.89
N ARG A 123 17.60 8.73 2.09
CA ARG A 123 18.85 9.51 2.07
C ARG A 123 18.61 10.96 1.68
N LEU A 124 17.76 11.19 0.67
CA LEU A 124 17.37 12.55 0.27
C LEU A 124 16.63 13.28 1.40
N ALA A 125 15.70 12.60 2.08
CA ALA A 125 14.98 13.18 3.21
C ALA A 125 15.93 13.60 4.34
N LEU A 126 16.88 12.74 4.75
CA LEU A 126 17.88 13.10 5.76
C LEU A 126 18.81 14.22 5.30
N ALA A 127 19.29 14.19 4.06
CA ALA A 127 20.12 15.27 3.52
C ALA A 127 19.36 16.62 3.54
N ALA A 128 18.05 16.60 3.27
CA ALA A 128 17.21 17.77 3.42
C ALA A 128 17.10 18.20 4.89
N GLU A 129 16.77 17.30 5.82
CA GLU A 129 16.68 17.62 7.26
C GLU A 129 17.99 18.20 7.83
N GLN A 130 19.13 17.67 7.40
CA GLN A 130 20.47 18.11 7.79
C GLN A 130 20.92 19.41 7.10
N GLY A 131 20.13 19.91 6.14
CA GLY A 131 20.44 21.14 5.39
C GLY A 131 21.51 20.97 4.31
N ALA A 132 21.90 19.74 3.98
CA ALA A 132 22.85 19.45 2.91
C ALA A 132 22.27 19.72 1.51
N VAL A 133 20.94 19.59 1.37
CA VAL A 133 20.17 20.05 0.20
C VAL A 133 19.00 20.91 0.66
N GLY A 134 18.42 21.68 -0.27
CA GLY A 134 17.19 22.45 -0.06
C GLY A 134 15.99 21.58 0.36
N PRO A 135 14.86 22.20 0.76
CA PRO A 135 13.65 21.47 1.15
C PRO A 135 13.12 20.53 0.05
N VAL A 136 12.52 19.41 0.45
CA VAL A 136 11.99 18.36 -0.43
C VAL A 136 10.51 18.08 -0.09
N PRO A 137 9.57 18.14 -1.03
CA PRO A 137 8.12 18.20 -0.76
C PRO A 137 7.46 16.87 -0.37
N PHE A 138 8.08 16.04 0.48
CA PHE A 138 7.52 14.73 0.88
C PHE A 138 6.10 14.85 1.45
N ALA A 139 5.81 15.82 2.32
CA ALA A 139 4.45 15.99 2.85
C ALA A 139 3.40 16.49 1.84
N LEU A 140 3.82 17.10 0.73
CA LEU A 140 2.90 17.41 -0.37
C LEU A 140 2.62 16.17 -1.22
N VAL A 141 3.64 15.32 -1.41
CA VAL A 141 3.55 14.08 -2.19
C VAL A 141 2.79 12.99 -1.43
N GLU A 142 3.16 12.68 -0.19
CA GLU A 142 2.66 11.51 0.54
C GLU A 142 1.36 11.79 1.31
N GLY A 143 1.07 13.06 1.61
CA GLY A 143 -0.04 13.40 2.49
C GLY A 143 0.10 12.76 3.86
N THR A 144 -1.01 12.21 4.38
CA THR A 144 -1.07 11.60 5.72
C THR A 144 -1.84 10.29 5.79
N LEU A 145 -2.38 9.76 4.68
CA LEU A 145 -3.17 8.51 4.72
C LEU A 145 -2.38 7.30 5.22
N TYR A 146 -1.08 7.23 4.94
CA TYR A 146 -0.23 6.11 5.38
C TYR A 146 -0.12 6.00 6.91
N ARG A 147 -0.47 7.07 7.63
CA ARG A 147 -0.50 7.19 9.09
C ARG A 147 -1.92 7.49 9.61
N ASP A 148 -2.92 6.93 8.92
CA ASP A 148 -4.34 7.03 9.24
C ASP A 148 -4.88 8.47 9.32
N GLY A 149 -4.24 9.39 8.60
CA GLY A 149 -4.72 10.76 8.41
C GLY A 149 -5.77 10.89 7.30
N THR A 150 -6.11 12.13 6.95
CA THR A 150 -7.17 12.45 5.98
C THR A 150 -6.69 13.17 4.72
N VAL A 151 -5.37 13.38 4.61
CA VAL A 151 -4.76 14.10 3.48
C VAL A 151 -4.24 13.05 2.49
N PRO A 152 -4.77 12.96 1.26
CA PRO A 152 -4.29 12.01 0.29
C PRO A 152 -2.91 12.38 -0.27
N SER A 153 -2.30 11.39 -0.90
CA SER A 153 -1.09 11.56 -1.69
C SER A 153 -1.39 12.07 -3.11
N PHE A 154 -0.36 12.63 -3.73
CA PHE A 154 -0.36 13.18 -5.08
C PHE A 154 0.81 12.60 -5.86
N ALA A 155 0.73 12.62 -7.19
CA ALA A 155 1.79 12.09 -8.03
C ALA A 155 3.10 12.87 -7.80
N PRO A 156 4.23 12.20 -7.45
CA PRO A 156 5.49 12.89 -7.14
C PRO A 156 5.95 13.84 -8.25
N GLY A 157 5.89 13.40 -9.52
CA GLY A 157 6.28 14.20 -10.67
C GLY A 157 5.37 15.42 -10.90
N ALA A 158 4.07 15.31 -10.63
CA ALA A 158 3.14 16.43 -10.79
C ALA A 158 3.32 17.50 -9.71
N VAL A 159 3.57 17.09 -8.46
CA VAL A 159 3.92 18.02 -7.37
C VAL A 159 5.24 18.71 -7.66
N LEU A 160 6.26 17.96 -8.11
CA LEU A 160 7.56 18.52 -8.47
C LEU A 160 7.43 19.54 -9.59
N GLU A 161 6.73 19.19 -10.68
CA GLU A 161 6.53 20.08 -11.82
C GLU A 161 5.78 21.35 -11.41
N ALA A 162 4.74 21.21 -10.59
CA ALA A 162 3.98 22.35 -10.09
C ALA A 162 4.86 23.30 -9.27
N LEU A 163 5.74 22.76 -8.41
CA LEU A 163 6.64 23.58 -7.60
C LEU A 163 7.72 24.28 -8.43
N ARG A 164 8.27 23.62 -9.47
CA ARG A 164 9.30 24.19 -10.35
C ARG A 164 8.75 25.27 -11.29
N THR A 165 7.52 25.10 -11.76
CA THR A 165 6.87 26.05 -12.69
C THR A 165 6.05 27.13 -11.98
N GLY A 166 5.76 26.96 -10.69
CA GLY A 166 4.85 27.83 -9.95
C GLY A 166 3.37 27.58 -10.26
N SER A 167 3.03 26.41 -10.81
CA SER A 167 1.63 26.01 -11.00
C SER A 167 0.90 25.93 -9.66
N ALA A 168 -0.36 26.36 -9.67
CA ALA A 168 -1.29 26.24 -8.55
C ALA A 168 -1.98 24.87 -8.47
N ASP A 169 -1.68 23.97 -9.40
CA ASP A 169 -2.33 22.68 -9.57
C ASP A 169 -1.28 21.59 -9.81
N ALA A 170 -1.33 20.54 -8.99
CA ALA A 170 -0.51 19.33 -9.08
C ALA A 170 -1.34 18.10 -9.50
N GLY A 171 -2.54 18.32 -10.02
CA GLY A 171 -3.48 17.30 -10.45
C GLY A 171 -4.30 16.71 -9.29
N PRO A 172 -5.18 15.73 -9.60
CA PRO A 172 -5.95 15.02 -8.61
C PRO A 172 -5.07 14.13 -7.72
N PRO A 173 -5.58 13.68 -6.56
CA PRO A 173 -4.90 12.67 -5.76
C PRO A 173 -4.55 11.41 -6.55
N VAL A 174 -3.38 10.86 -6.28
CA VAL A 174 -2.92 9.58 -6.83
C VAL A 174 -2.39 8.76 -5.67
N LEU A 175 -2.95 7.57 -5.46
CA LEU A 175 -2.56 6.69 -4.36
C LEU A 175 -1.42 5.76 -4.78
N PRO A 176 -0.55 5.34 -3.84
CA PRO A 176 0.58 4.46 -4.15
C PRO A 176 0.13 3.06 -4.59
N THR A 177 -1.06 2.61 -4.19
CA THR A 177 -1.66 1.35 -4.66
C THR A 177 -2.45 1.49 -5.97
N GLY A 178 -2.48 2.69 -6.55
CA GLY A 178 -3.33 3.02 -7.69
C GLY A 178 -4.80 3.10 -7.30
N GLY A 179 -5.66 2.47 -8.08
CA GLY A 179 -7.11 2.57 -7.97
C GLY A 179 -7.64 3.86 -8.60
N LEU A 180 -8.95 4.03 -8.47
CA LEU A 180 -9.68 5.19 -8.96
C LEU A 180 -10.16 6.02 -7.77
N VAL A 181 -10.04 7.33 -7.90
CA VAL A 181 -10.53 8.31 -6.92
C VAL A 181 -11.72 9.03 -7.55
N GLU A 182 -12.90 8.84 -6.98
CA GLU A 182 -14.16 9.41 -7.49
C GLU A 182 -14.83 10.26 -6.39
N GLY A 183 -15.68 11.22 -6.78
CA GLY A 183 -16.40 12.11 -5.86
C GLY A 183 -16.04 13.59 -6.04
N ASP A 184 -16.22 14.40 -4.99
CA ASP A 184 -15.95 15.85 -5.02
C ASP A 184 -14.45 16.16 -4.90
N VAL A 185 -13.67 15.71 -5.89
CA VAL A 185 -12.22 15.97 -5.96
C VAL A 185 -11.95 17.46 -6.09
N GLU A 186 -12.75 18.19 -6.87
CA GLU A 186 -12.61 19.64 -7.03
C GLU A 186 -12.78 20.36 -5.68
N GLY A 187 -13.80 19.99 -4.90
CA GLY A 187 -14.00 20.52 -3.56
C GLY A 187 -12.88 20.17 -2.60
N LEU A 188 -12.35 18.95 -2.68
CA LEU A 188 -11.18 18.55 -1.91
C LEU A 188 -9.97 19.43 -2.21
N LEU A 189 -9.66 19.66 -3.50
CA LEU A 189 -8.55 20.51 -3.94
C LEU A 189 -8.76 21.98 -3.53
N ALA A 190 -10.01 22.43 -3.45
CA ALA A 190 -10.38 23.73 -2.89
C ALA A 190 -10.36 23.80 -1.35
N GLY A 191 -9.90 22.74 -0.66
CA GLY A 191 -9.77 22.68 0.80
C GLY A 191 -11.06 22.37 1.57
N ARG A 192 -12.15 22.01 0.86
CA ARG A 192 -13.39 21.57 1.50
C ARG A 192 -13.26 20.11 1.96
N PRO A 193 -13.90 19.70 3.06
CA PRO A 193 -14.11 18.29 3.34
C PRO A 193 -14.88 17.65 2.19
N ALA A 194 -14.41 16.51 1.70
CA ALA A 194 -15.02 15.80 0.58
C ALA A 194 -15.17 14.32 0.92
N ARG A 195 -16.35 13.78 0.61
CA ARG A 195 -16.58 12.35 0.58
C ARG A 195 -16.07 11.81 -0.75
N ILE A 196 -15.10 10.92 -0.67
CA ILE A 196 -14.40 10.34 -1.80
C ILE A 196 -14.69 8.85 -1.83
N ARG A 197 -14.92 8.31 -3.03
CA ARG A 197 -15.04 6.88 -3.26
C ARG A 197 -13.76 6.39 -3.92
N LEU A 198 -13.05 5.51 -3.22
CA LEU A 198 -11.91 4.78 -3.76
C LEU A 198 -12.42 3.51 -4.39
N VAL A 199 -11.99 3.22 -5.63
CA VAL A 199 -12.47 2.05 -6.36
C VAL A 199 -11.29 1.27 -6.92
N CYS A 200 -11.36 -0.06 -6.84
CA CYS A 200 -10.47 -0.95 -7.56
C CYS A 200 -10.41 -0.59 -9.05
N ARG A 201 -9.22 -0.67 -9.65
CA ARG A 201 -9.11 -0.64 -11.11
C ARG A 201 -9.49 -2.00 -11.65
N VAL A 202 -10.48 -2.04 -12.52
CA VAL A 202 -10.99 -3.27 -13.13
C VAL A 202 -10.88 -3.17 -14.65
N VAL A 203 -10.21 -4.15 -15.25
CA VAL A 203 -10.04 -4.26 -16.70
C VAL A 203 -10.84 -5.45 -17.21
N ARG A 204 -11.54 -5.27 -18.33
CA ARG A 204 -12.23 -6.38 -19.01
C ARG A 204 -11.25 -7.09 -19.94
N GLU A 205 -11.11 -8.40 -19.78
CA GLU A 205 -10.42 -9.27 -20.73
C GLU A 205 -11.44 -10.18 -21.44
N ARG A 206 -11.35 -10.24 -22.76
CA ARG A 206 -12.13 -11.19 -23.57
C ARG A 206 -11.40 -12.52 -23.63
N ARG A 207 -12.05 -13.61 -23.20
CA ARG A 207 -11.52 -14.97 -23.35
C ARG A 207 -12.44 -15.85 -24.19
N PRO A 208 -11.90 -16.87 -24.89
CA PRO A 208 -12.71 -17.80 -25.66
C PRO A 208 -13.77 -18.46 -24.75
N GLY A 209 -15.05 -18.16 -25.01
CA GLY A 209 -16.20 -18.76 -24.33
C GLY A 209 -16.69 -18.07 -23.06
N ARG A 210 -15.98 -17.07 -22.50
CA ARG A 210 -16.48 -16.21 -21.41
C ARG A 210 -15.61 -14.98 -21.22
N ASP A 211 -16.22 -13.85 -20.90
CA ASP A 211 -15.50 -12.64 -20.50
C ASP A 211 -15.07 -12.72 -19.03
N VAL A 212 -14.01 -12.00 -18.68
CA VAL A 212 -13.56 -11.87 -17.29
C VAL A 212 -13.33 -10.40 -16.96
N LEU A 213 -13.59 -10.06 -15.70
CA LEU A 213 -13.20 -8.78 -15.11
C LEU A 213 -11.97 -9.04 -14.24
N VAL A 214 -10.92 -8.25 -14.43
CA VAL A 214 -9.65 -8.41 -13.74
C VAL A 214 -9.41 -7.18 -12.88
N VAL A 215 -9.39 -7.35 -11.57
CA VAL A 215 -8.96 -6.30 -10.64
C VAL A 215 -7.45 -6.24 -10.66
N THR A 216 -6.90 -5.12 -11.11
CA THR A 216 -5.46 -4.90 -11.27
C THR A 216 -4.86 -3.98 -10.21
N GLU A 217 -5.69 -3.17 -9.55
CA GLU A 217 -5.27 -2.24 -8.49
C GLU A 217 -6.37 -2.20 -7.43
N VAL A 218 -5.98 -2.10 -6.17
CA VAL A 218 -6.88 -2.11 -5.00
C VAL A 218 -6.70 -0.81 -4.22
N PRO A 219 -7.77 -0.18 -3.68
CA PRO A 219 -7.65 1.04 -2.89
C PRO A 219 -6.61 0.96 -1.77
N LEU A 220 -6.04 2.12 -1.44
CA LEU A 220 -5.13 2.23 -0.31
C LEU A 220 -5.85 1.82 0.98
N GLY A 221 -5.19 0.99 1.79
CA GLY A 221 -5.76 0.46 3.04
C GLY A 221 -6.76 -0.68 2.85
N ALA A 222 -7.12 -1.05 1.61
CA ALA A 222 -7.85 -2.28 1.37
C ALA A 222 -6.92 -3.48 1.30
N ASN A 223 -7.37 -4.54 1.96
CA ASN A 223 -6.80 -5.86 1.88
C ASN A 223 -7.30 -6.55 0.58
N PRO A 224 -6.40 -7.00 -0.32
CA PRO A 224 -6.76 -7.71 -1.54
C PRO A 224 -7.40 -9.07 -1.30
N ASP A 225 -6.99 -9.80 -0.27
CA ASP A 225 -7.58 -11.10 0.10
C ASP A 225 -9.04 -10.91 0.51
N GLU A 226 -9.33 -9.78 1.16
CA GLU A 226 -10.68 -9.37 1.52
C GLU A 226 -11.56 -9.08 0.30
N VAL A 227 -10.99 -8.55 -0.80
CA VAL A 227 -11.73 -8.37 -2.07
C VAL A 227 -12.25 -9.71 -2.57
N VAL A 228 -11.39 -10.72 -2.64
CA VAL A 228 -11.77 -12.06 -3.11
C VAL A 228 -12.87 -12.64 -2.22
N ARG A 229 -12.65 -12.57 -0.90
CA ARG A 229 -13.57 -13.11 0.10
C ARG A 229 -14.95 -12.45 0.05
N MET A 230 -15.01 -11.13 0.04
CA MET A 230 -16.28 -10.39 0.04
C MET A 230 -17.06 -10.54 -1.27
N VAL A 231 -16.37 -10.64 -2.41
CA VAL A 231 -17.01 -10.95 -3.70
C VAL A 231 -17.62 -12.34 -3.68
N ALA A 232 -16.87 -13.34 -3.19
CA ALA A 232 -17.35 -14.71 -3.06
C ALA A 232 -18.52 -14.82 -2.06
N ASP A 233 -18.41 -14.18 -0.89
CA ASP A 233 -19.44 -14.21 0.16
C ASP A 233 -20.75 -13.58 -0.34
N ARG A 234 -20.68 -12.44 -1.03
CA ARG A 234 -21.87 -11.81 -1.62
C ARG A 234 -22.50 -12.69 -2.69
N HIS A 235 -21.70 -13.25 -3.59
CA HIS A 235 -22.17 -14.20 -4.59
C HIS A 235 -22.90 -15.39 -3.95
N ASP A 236 -22.28 -16.04 -2.97
CA ASP A 236 -22.84 -17.20 -2.28
C ASP A 236 -24.14 -16.84 -1.53
N ALA A 237 -24.22 -15.66 -0.92
CA ALA A 237 -25.41 -15.18 -0.23
C ALA A 237 -26.60 -14.95 -1.18
N GLU A 238 -26.36 -14.34 -2.35
CA GLU A 238 -27.40 -14.10 -3.36
C GLU A 238 -27.84 -15.40 -4.05
N VAL A 239 -26.94 -16.38 -4.15
CA VAL A 239 -27.20 -17.71 -4.75
C VAL A 239 -27.92 -18.67 -3.83
N ARG A 240 -27.45 -18.81 -2.59
CA ARG A 240 -27.96 -19.82 -1.63
C ARG A 240 -29.03 -19.25 -0.71
N GLY A 241 -29.22 -17.93 -0.69
CA GLY A 241 -29.98 -17.25 0.35
C GLY A 241 -29.27 -17.28 1.71
N PRO A 242 -29.86 -16.69 2.77
CA PRO A 242 -29.29 -16.76 4.11
C PRO A 242 -29.08 -18.21 4.53
N ARG A 243 -27.95 -18.52 5.18
CA ARG A 243 -27.70 -19.85 5.78
C ARG A 243 -28.91 -20.20 6.65
N ALA A 244 -29.75 -21.12 6.17
CA ALA A 244 -30.85 -21.65 6.95
C ALA A 244 -30.22 -22.26 8.22
N VAL A 245 -30.42 -21.60 9.36
CA VAL A 245 -30.24 -22.24 10.66
C VAL A 245 -31.08 -23.51 10.57
N ARG A 246 -30.43 -24.68 10.64
CA ARG A 246 -31.06 -25.97 10.38
C ARG A 246 -32.09 -26.30 11.46
N TYR A 247 -33.27 -25.73 11.34
CA TYR A 247 -34.45 -26.14 12.11
C TYR A 247 -34.87 -27.57 11.71
N ALA A 248 -34.48 -28.02 10.51
CA ALA A 248 -34.75 -29.34 9.95
C ALA A 248 -34.08 -30.51 10.69
N ASP A 249 -32.98 -30.26 11.42
CA ASP A 249 -32.32 -31.30 12.23
C ASP A 249 -33.15 -31.67 13.49
N TYR A 250 -34.14 -30.84 13.86
CA TYR A 250 -35.09 -31.07 14.95
C TYR A 250 -36.46 -31.58 14.49
N LEU A 251 -36.69 -31.73 13.18
CA LEU A 251 -37.94 -32.27 12.65
C LEU A 251 -37.95 -33.81 12.71
N PRO A 252 -39.08 -34.45 13.07
CA PRO A 252 -39.23 -35.90 13.04
C PRO A 252 -38.92 -36.46 11.65
N GLU A 253 -38.43 -37.71 11.57
CA GLU A 253 -37.91 -38.33 10.34
C GLU A 253 -38.90 -38.42 9.15
N GLY A 254 -40.18 -38.07 9.35
CA GLY A 254 -41.21 -38.03 8.29
C GLY A 254 -41.52 -36.64 7.72
N GLU A 255 -40.99 -35.55 8.29
CA GLU A 255 -41.28 -34.16 7.87
C GLU A 255 -40.07 -33.44 7.26
N ARG A 256 -38.99 -34.19 6.97
CA ARG A 256 -37.79 -33.64 6.33
C ARG A 256 -38.03 -33.40 4.84
N GLU A 257 -38.53 -32.23 4.48
CA GLU A 257 -38.29 -31.71 3.13
C GLU A 257 -36.78 -31.44 3.01
N VAL A 258 -36.08 -32.21 2.19
CA VAL A 258 -34.68 -31.93 1.84
C VAL A 258 -34.71 -30.82 0.80
N PRO A 259 -34.31 -29.58 1.13
CA PRO A 259 -34.28 -28.51 0.14
C PRO A 259 -33.34 -28.92 -0.99
N ASP A 260 -33.62 -28.50 -2.24
CA ASP A 260 -32.65 -28.64 -3.32
C ASP A 260 -31.41 -27.82 -2.94
N LEU A 261 -30.37 -28.51 -2.46
CA LEU A 261 -29.12 -27.89 -2.01
C LEU A 261 -28.25 -27.44 -3.19
N ARG A 262 -28.69 -27.65 -4.44
CA ARG A 262 -27.96 -27.16 -5.60
C ARG A 262 -28.05 -25.63 -5.59
N PRO A 263 -26.92 -24.92 -5.49
CA PRO A 263 -26.91 -23.47 -5.56
C PRO A 263 -27.53 -23.01 -6.88
N ALA A 264 -28.44 -22.03 -6.82
CA ALA A 264 -28.84 -21.28 -8.01
C ALA A 264 -27.59 -20.67 -8.67
N ARG A 265 -27.61 -20.37 -9.96
CA ARG A 265 -26.49 -19.61 -10.56
C ARG A 265 -26.78 -18.12 -10.42
N HIS A 266 -25.84 -17.38 -9.85
CA HIS A 266 -25.90 -15.92 -9.86
C HIS A 266 -25.88 -15.42 -11.31
N PRO A 267 -26.67 -14.40 -11.67
CA PRO A 267 -26.73 -13.93 -13.06
C PRO A 267 -25.42 -13.35 -13.58
N PHE A 268 -24.54 -12.85 -12.69
CA PHE A 268 -23.35 -12.11 -13.13
C PHE A 268 -22.04 -12.93 -13.06
N LEU A 269 -21.88 -13.79 -12.05
CA LEU A 269 -20.58 -14.37 -11.71
C LEU A 269 -20.62 -15.89 -11.74
N ALA A 270 -19.55 -16.48 -12.28
CA ALA A 270 -19.30 -17.91 -12.24
C ALA A 270 -18.23 -18.30 -11.22
N ASP A 271 -17.21 -17.44 -11.02
CA ASP A 271 -16.07 -17.74 -10.14
C ASP A 271 -15.28 -16.46 -9.80
N VAL A 272 -14.48 -16.49 -8.75
CA VAL A 272 -13.50 -15.45 -8.40
C VAL A 272 -12.21 -16.10 -7.90
N ARG A 273 -11.06 -15.65 -8.39
CA ARG A 273 -9.74 -16.25 -8.09
C ARG A 273 -8.68 -15.18 -7.94
N ASP A 274 -7.76 -15.37 -7.01
CA ASP A 274 -6.53 -14.59 -7.00
C ASP A 274 -5.46 -15.27 -7.85
N GLU A 275 -5.02 -14.59 -8.91
CA GLU A 275 -3.90 -14.98 -9.78
C GLU A 275 -2.70 -14.04 -9.58
N THR A 276 -2.64 -13.31 -8.46
CA THR A 276 -1.54 -12.40 -8.13
C THR A 276 -0.22 -13.15 -8.03
N SER A 277 0.81 -12.63 -8.70
CA SER A 277 2.18 -13.11 -8.56
C SER A 277 3.19 -12.00 -8.81
N SER A 278 4.44 -12.22 -8.43
CA SER A 278 5.54 -11.29 -8.71
C SER A 278 5.74 -11.03 -10.21
N ALA A 279 5.38 -12.00 -11.07
CA ALA A 279 5.57 -11.89 -12.52
C ALA A 279 4.48 -11.06 -13.22
N VAL A 280 3.24 -11.06 -12.70
CA VAL A 280 2.09 -10.40 -13.34
C VAL A 280 1.54 -9.22 -12.54
N GLY A 281 1.99 -9.04 -11.29
CA GLY A 281 1.43 -8.07 -10.36
C GLY A 281 0.07 -8.52 -9.80
N ARG A 282 -0.67 -7.57 -9.25
CA ARG A 282 -2.03 -7.81 -8.71
C ARG A 282 -2.97 -8.25 -9.82
N ARG A 283 -3.63 -9.39 -9.61
CA ARG A 283 -4.53 -9.96 -10.61
C ARG A 283 -5.62 -10.81 -9.98
N ILE A 284 -6.70 -10.17 -9.52
CA ILE A 284 -7.88 -10.90 -9.04
C ILE A 284 -8.86 -11.05 -10.21
N VAL A 285 -9.08 -12.29 -10.65
CA VAL A 285 -9.91 -12.63 -11.80
C VAL A 285 -11.31 -12.98 -11.35
N VAL A 286 -12.28 -12.19 -11.80
CA VAL A 286 -13.71 -12.40 -11.64
C VAL A 286 -14.25 -12.97 -12.96
N VAL A 287 -14.61 -14.25 -12.94
CA VAL A 287 -15.10 -14.98 -14.11
C VAL A 287 -16.59 -14.75 -14.24
N LEU A 288 -17.02 -14.21 -15.39
CA LEU A 288 -18.44 -13.93 -15.62
C LEU A 288 -19.23 -15.21 -15.94
N ALA A 289 -20.50 -15.22 -15.53
CA ALA A 289 -21.44 -16.26 -15.92
C ALA A 289 -21.73 -16.21 -17.43
N GLU A 290 -22.13 -17.34 -18.00
CA GLU A 290 -22.48 -17.42 -19.42
C GLU A 290 -23.67 -16.48 -19.72
N GLY A 291 -23.51 -15.60 -20.71
CA GLY A 291 -24.52 -14.61 -21.08
C GLY A 291 -24.63 -13.40 -20.14
N ALA A 292 -23.81 -13.31 -19.09
CA ALA A 292 -23.79 -12.13 -18.23
C ALA A 292 -23.33 -10.88 -18.99
N ASP A 293 -24.02 -9.75 -18.78
CA ASP A 293 -23.57 -8.47 -19.29
C ASP A 293 -22.38 -7.94 -18.46
N PRO A 294 -21.22 -7.64 -19.07
CA PRO A 294 -20.04 -7.20 -18.33
C PRO A 294 -20.18 -5.83 -17.65
N VAL A 295 -21.08 -4.95 -18.14
CA VAL A 295 -21.33 -3.64 -17.53
C VAL A 295 -22.14 -3.82 -16.26
N ASP A 296 -23.19 -4.63 -16.30
CA ASP A 296 -23.99 -4.95 -15.11
C ASP A 296 -23.17 -5.71 -14.07
N ALA A 297 -22.35 -6.67 -14.51
CA ALA A 297 -21.44 -7.40 -13.62
C ALA A 297 -20.40 -6.47 -12.96
N LEU A 298 -19.86 -5.50 -13.70
CA LEU A 298 -18.95 -4.49 -13.15
C LEU A 298 -19.67 -3.58 -12.15
N ALA A 299 -20.90 -3.15 -12.44
CA ALA A 299 -21.70 -2.36 -11.51
C ALA A 299 -21.95 -3.12 -10.19
N TRP A 300 -22.36 -4.39 -10.29
CA TRP A 300 -22.51 -5.27 -9.12
C TRP A 300 -21.20 -5.43 -8.34
N LEU A 301 -20.08 -5.63 -9.03
CA LEU A 301 -18.76 -5.80 -8.41
C LEU A 301 -18.34 -4.53 -7.65
N ARG A 302 -18.59 -3.34 -8.22
CA ARG A 302 -18.28 -2.04 -7.61
C ARG A 302 -19.10 -1.73 -6.35
N ASP A 303 -20.19 -2.43 -6.11
CA ASP A 303 -20.99 -2.30 -4.88
C ASP A 303 -20.48 -3.20 -3.74
N VAL A 304 -19.46 -4.01 -3.97
CA VAL A 304 -18.84 -4.85 -2.95
C VAL A 304 -17.79 -4.04 -2.19
N TRP A 305 -17.82 -4.07 -0.86
CA TRP A 305 -16.67 -3.64 -0.05
C TRP A 305 -15.66 -4.79 0.01
N PRO A 306 -14.34 -4.58 -0.14
CA PRO A 306 -13.65 -3.31 -0.36
C PRO A 306 -13.33 -3.01 -1.85
N VAL A 307 -14.07 -3.56 -2.82
CA VAL A 307 -13.92 -3.16 -4.24
C VAL A 307 -14.15 -1.66 -4.39
N SER A 308 -15.14 -1.12 -3.70
CA SER A 308 -15.24 0.31 -3.44
C SER A 308 -15.25 0.61 -1.95
N ILE A 309 -14.63 1.72 -1.57
CA ILE A 309 -14.58 2.22 -0.19
C ILE A 309 -14.88 3.70 -0.21
N ASP A 310 -15.83 4.13 0.62
CA ASP A 310 -16.07 5.55 0.84
C ASP A 310 -15.20 6.05 2.00
N VAL A 311 -14.52 7.16 1.80
CA VAL A 311 -13.62 7.80 2.76
C VAL A 311 -13.89 9.29 2.83
N ASP A 312 -13.67 9.89 4.00
CA ASP A 312 -13.77 11.34 4.18
C ASP A 312 -12.37 11.94 4.20
N TRP A 313 -12.07 12.76 3.20
CA TRP A 313 -10.79 13.42 3.06
C TRP A 313 -10.91 14.93 3.24
N ARG A 314 -9.82 15.53 3.70
CA ARG A 314 -9.72 16.98 3.85
C ARG A 314 -8.28 17.43 3.74
N LEU A 315 -8.01 18.35 2.81
CA LEU A 315 -6.74 19.05 2.77
C LEU A 315 -6.68 20.11 3.89
N PRO A 316 -5.50 20.35 4.49
CA PRO A 316 -5.35 21.37 5.53
C PRO A 316 -5.56 22.81 5.00
N ALA A 317 -5.34 23.01 3.71
CA ALA A 317 -5.57 24.24 2.95
C ALA A 317 -5.80 23.86 1.47
N PRO A 318 -6.35 24.76 0.62
CA PRO A 318 -6.45 24.53 -0.82
C PRO A 318 -5.10 24.09 -1.42
N GLN A 319 -5.12 23.22 -2.43
CA GLN A 319 -3.90 22.69 -3.06
C GLN A 319 -3.00 23.82 -3.57
N ALA A 320 -3.59 24.83 -4.19
CA ALA A 320 -2.90 26.03 -4.65
C ALA A 320 -2.12 26.74 -3.53
N GLU A 321 -2.73 26.90 -2.36
CA GLU A 321 -2.09 27.54 -1.21
C GLU A 321 -0.97 26.66 -0.63
N ARG A 322 -1.16 25.33 -0.60
CA ARG A 322 -0.14 24.38 -0.15
C ARG A 322 1.09 24.40 -1.07
N LEU A 323 0.89 24.46 -2.38
CA LEU A 323 1.96 24.53 -3.38
C LEU A 323 2.67 25.91 -3.35
N ALA A 324 1.90 27.00 -3.22
CA ALA A 324 2.46 28.34 -3.12
C ALA A 324 3.28 28.52 -1.85
N GLY A 325 2.78 28.00 -0.72
CA GLY A 325 3.37 28.12 0.61
C GLY A 325 4.54 27.19 0.89
N TRP A 326 4.88 26.26 -0.01
CA TRP A 326 6.06 25.41 0.16
C TRP A 326 7.35 26.21 -0.03
N ASP A 327 8.25 26.18 0.95
CA ASP A 327 9.58 26.76 0.83
C ASP A 327 10.41 25.93 -0.15
N ARG A 328 10.75 26.51 -1.29
CA ARG A 328 11.55 25.86 -2.34
C ARG A 328 13.05 25.94 -2.06
N GLY A 329 13.46 26.73 -1.07
CA GLY A 329 14.86 27.01 -0.78
C GLY A 329 15.62 27.51 -2.01
N ASP A 330 16.81 26.96 -2.22
CA ASP A 330 17.67 27.20 -3.38
C ASP A 330 17.34 26.30 -4.60
N GLY A 331 16.30 25.48 -4.51
CA GLY A 331 15.89 24.54 -5.56
C GLY A 331 16.67 23.22 -5.59
N THR A 332 17.77 23.08 -4.86
CA THR A 332 18.62 21.87 -4.92
C THR A 332 17.89 20.62 -4.43
N GLY A 333 16.98 20.74 -3.46
CA GLY A 333 16.13 19.64 -3.00
C GLY A 333 15.12 19.19 -4.06
N LEU A 334 14.56 20.12 -4.85
CA LEU A 334 13.66 19.80 -5.96
C LEU A 334 14.43 19.12 -7.10
N ASP A 335 15.63 19.60 -7.43
CA ASP A 335 16.48 18.98 -8.45
C ASP A 335 16.93 17.58 -8.04
N ALA A 336 17.25 17.37 -6.76
CA ALA A 336 17.60 16.05 -6.24
C ALA A 336 16.39 15.09 -6.28
N LEU A 337 15.19 15.56 -5.95
CA LEU A 337 13.97 14.76 -6.11
C LEU A 337 13.72 14.44 -7.59
N ALA A 338 13.93 15.40 -8.49
CA ALA A 338 13.81 15.18 -9.93
C ALA A 338 14.76 14.08 -10.46
N ALA A 339 15.96 13.96 -9.88
CA ALA A 339 16.91 12.92 -10.25
C ALA A 339 16.56 11.53 -9.70
N LEU A 340 15.67 11.44 -8.70
CA LEU A 340 15.18 10.18 -8.16
C LEU A 340 13.97 9.60 -8.92
N LEU A 341 13.17 10.47 -9.55
CA LEU A 341 11.95 10.12 -10.29
C LEU A 341 12.26 9.69 -11.73
#